data_AF-A0A842NAK3-F1
#
_entry.id   AF-A0A842NAK3-F1
#
_cell.length_a   1.000
_cell.length_b   1.000
_cell.length_c   1.000
_cell.angle_alpha   90.00
_cell.angle_beta   90.00
_cell.angle_gamma   90.00
#
_symmetry.space_group_name_H-M   'P 1'
#
loop_
_entity.id
_entity.type
_entity.pdbx_description
1 polymer ?
#
loop_
_entity_poly.entity_id
_entity_poly.type
_entity_poly.pdbx_seq_one_letter_code
_entity_poly.pdbx_strand_id
1 'polypeptide(L)' 'MGYRVIELGPFGSRIFRGTAEDLKDIPRGYEAIRVEDSRHSATVYVEPIHAVARKG' A
#
# COMPACT_ATOMS: atom_id res chain seq x y z
N MET A 1 14.97 -6.52 4.00
CA MET A 1 13.80 -6.26 4.85
C MET A 1 12.62 -6.10 3.91
N GLY A 2 11.60 -6.96 4.00
CA GLY A 2 10.43 -6.87 3.13
C GLY A 2 9.42 -5.83 3.62
N TYR A 3 8.71 -5.23 2.69
CA TYR A 3 7.59 -4.32 2.89
C TYR A 3 6.29 -5.09 3.07
N ARG A 4 5.51 -4.77 4.10
CA ARG A 4 4.10 -5.24 4.20
C ARG A 4 3.23 -4.32 3.36
N VAL A 5 2.44 -4.89 2.45
CA VAL A 5 1.55 -4.11 1.58
C VAL A 5 0.13 -4.15 2.14
N ILE A 6 -0.41 -2.97 2.44
CA ILE A 6 -1.74 -2.75 3.00
C ILE A 6 -2.55 -1.90 2.05
N GLU A 7 -3.65 -2.44 1.53
CA GLU A 7 -4.63 -1.63 0.79
C GLU A 7 -5.53 -0.88 1.76
N LEU A 8 -5.71 0.42 1.50
CA LEU A 8 -6.70 1.25 2.20
C LEU A 8 -8.07 1.08 1.54
N GLY A 9 -8.98 0.46 2.26
CA GLY A 9 -10.38 0.31 1.86
C GLY A 9 -11.26 1.44 2.41
N PRO A 10 -12.55 1.47 2.02
CA PRO A 10 -13.50 2.45 2.53
C PRO A 10 -13.62 2.40 4.06
N PHE A 11 -13.96 3.55 4.65
CA PHE A 11 -14.16 3.71 6.10
C PHE A 11 -12.94 3.38 6.97
N GLY A 12 -11.72 3.53 6.43
CA GLY A 12 -10.48 3.27 7.17
C GLY A 12 -10.13 1.78 7.28
N SER A 13 -10.77 0.92 6.49
CA SER A 13 -10.46 -0.50 6.42
C SER A 13 -9.03 -0.71 5.92
N ARG A 14 -8.31 -1.68 6.49
CA ARG A 14 -6.94 -2.02 6.10
C ARG A 14 -6.89 -3.49 5.68
N ILE A 15 -6.59 -3.73 4.41
CA ILE A 15 -6.57 -5.07 3.83
C ILE A 15 -5.13 -5.48 3.56
N PHE A 16 -4.67 -6.55 4.21
CA PHE A 16 -3.33 -7.09 3.93
C PHE A 16 -3.31 -7.76 2.56
N ARG A 17 -2.43 -7.29 1.67
CA ARG A 17 -2.28 -7.82 0.30
C ARG A 17 -1.07 -8.71 0.12
N GLY A 18 -0.12 -8.68 1.06
CA GLY A 18 1.07 -9.51 1.03
C GLY A 18 2.33 -8.74 1.43
N THR A 19 3.47 -9.27 1.00
CA THR A 19 4.78 -8.67 1.22
C THR A 19 5.48 -8.42 -0.12
N ALA A 20 6.26 -7.35 -0.19
CA ALA A 20 7.13 -7.00 -1.32
C ALA A 20 8.59 -6.90 -0.83
N GLU A 21 9.58 -7.26 -1.64
CA GLU A 21 10.99 -7.12 -1.23
C GLU A 21 11.50 -5.71 -1.51
N ASP A 22 10.96 -5.06 -2.54
CA ASP A 22 11.27 -3.72 -2.99
C ASP A 22 9.97 -2.97 -3.33
N LEU A 23 9.98 -1.63 -3.24
CA LEU A 23 8.82 -0.81 -3.62
C LEU A 23 8.45 -0.98 -5.11
N LYS A 24 9.42 -1.33 -5.97
CA LYS A 24 9.16 -1.63 -7.39
C LYS A 24 8.34 -2.91 -7.61
N ASP A 25 8.27 -3.79 -6.61
CA ASP A 25 7.53 -5.04 -6.68
C ASP A 25 6.03 -4.84 -6.38
N ILE A 26 5.63 -3.62 -6.00
CA ILE A 26 4.22 -3.28 -5.81
C ILE A 26 3.50 -3.39 -7.17
N PRO A 27 2.39 -4.13 -7.27
CA PRO A 27 1.77 -4.45 -8.56
C PRO A 27 1.30 -3.20 -9.33
N ARG A 28 1.50 -3.21 -10.65
CA ARG A 28 0.93 -2.21 -11.58
C ARG A 28 -0.59 -2.25 -11.48
N GLY A 29 -1.19 -1.21 -10.91
CA GLY A 29 -2.61 -1.15 -10.56
C GLY A 29 -2.84 -0.57 -9.17
N TYR A 30 -1.78 -0.55 -8.35
CA TYR A 30 -1.74 0.10 -7.05
C TYR A 30 -0.82 1.31 -7.07
N GLU A 31 -1.20 2.35 -6.34
CA GLU A 31 -0.39 3.52 -6.04
C GLU A 31 -0.03 3.50 -4.56
N ALA A 32 1.25 3.65 -4.23
CA ALA A 32 1.71 3.77 -2.86
C ALA A 32 1.42 5.20 -2.36
N ILE A 33 0.59 5.31 -1.33
CA ILE A 33 0.17 6.60 -0.76
C ILE A 33 1.02 6.98 0.45
N ARG A 34 1.46 5.99 1.22
CA ARG A 34 2.25 6.22 2.43
C ARG A 34 3.16 5.04 2.72
N VAL A 35 4.36 5.33 3.19
CA VAL A 35 5.27 4.33 3.75
C VAL A 35 5.47 4.65 5.23
N GLU A 36 5.25 3.67 6.09
CA GLU A 36 5.58 3.74 7.51
C GLU A 36 6.74 2.79 7.78
N ASP A 37 7.89 3.36 8.13
CA ASP A 37 9.08 2.61 8.51
C ASP A 37 9.16 2.49 10.03
N SER A 38 9.43 1.29 10.51
CA SER A 38 9.71 0.99 11.92
C SER A 38 11.04 0.24 12.01
N ARG A 39 11.69 0.27 13.19
CA ARG A 39 12.97 -0.42 13.43
C ARG A 39 13.02 -1.90 13.01
N HIS A 40 11.87 -2.55 12.83
CA HIS A 40 11.77 -3.98 12.52
C HIS A 40 10.99 -4.30 11.23
N SER A 41 10.27 -3.33 10.63
CA SER A 41 9.44 -3.57 9.45
C SER A 41 9.05 -2.27 8.73
N ALA A 42 8.88 -2.34 7.42
CA ALA A 42 8.28 -1.25 6.64
C ALA A 42 6.87 -1.66 6.18
N THR A 43 5.90 -0.77 6.31
CA THR A 43 4.52 -0.96 5.83
C THR A 43 4.22 0.06 4.74
N VAL A 44 3.75 -0.41 3.59
CA VAL A 44 3.34 0.43 2.47
C VAL A 44 1.83 0.38 2.36
N TYR A 45 1.22 1.55 2.44
CA TYR A 45 -0.20 1.74 2.22
C TYR A 45 -0.43 2.07 0.77
N VAL A 46 -1.32 1.32 0.12
CA VAL A 46 -1.65 1.44 -1.30
C VAL A 46 -3.14 1.69 -1.52
N GLU A 47 -3.47 2.34 -2.62
CA GLU A 47 -4.83 2.39 -3.16
C GLU A 47 -4.82 1.94 -4.62
N PRO A 48 -5.91 1.33 -5.13
CA PRO A 48 -6.02 1.04 -6.55
C PRO A 48 -6.09 2.34 -7.37
N ILE A 49 -5.33 2.42 -8.47
CA ILE A 49 -5.21 3.63 -9.31
C ILE A 49 -6.59 4.11 -9.84
N HIS A 50 -7.54 3.19 -10.02
CA HIS A 50 -8.91 3.53 -10.43
C HIS A 50 -9.77 4.17 -9.31
N ALA A 51 -9.37 4.07 -8.04
CA ALA A 51 -10.07 4.70 -6.91
C ALA A 51 -9.73 6.19 -6.75
N VAL A 52 -8.56 6.62 -7.23
CA VAL A 52 -8.07 8.01 -7.12
C VAL A 52 -8.90 8.99 -7.98
N ALA A 53 -9.67 8.48 -8.95
CA ALA A 53 -10.58 9.28 -9.78
C ALA A 53 -11.83 9.81 -9.04
N ARG A 54 -11.98 9.59 -7.72
CA ARG A 54 -13.09 10.12 -6.91
C ARG A 54 -12.63 10.96 -5.72
N LYS A 55 -11.76 11.93 -5.95
CA LYS A 55 -11.64 13.12 -5.08
C LYS A 55 -11.60 14.37 -5.96
N GLY A 56 -12.79 14.79 -6.39
CA GLY A 56 -13.08 16.15 -6.84
C GLY A 56 -13.78 16.91 -5.72
#